data_AF-A0A7W0ZER7-F1
#
_entry.id   AF-A0A7W0ZER7-F1
#
_cell.length_a   1.000
_cell.length_b   1.000
_cell.length_c   1.000
_cell.angle_alpha   90.00
_cell.angle_beta   90.00
_cell.angle_gamma   90.00
#
_symmetry.space_group_name_H-M   'P 1'
#
loop_
_entity.id
_entity.type
_entity.pdbx_description
1 polymer ?
#
loop_
_entity_poly.entity_id
_entity_poly.type
_entity_poly.pdbx_seq_one_letter_code
_entity_poly.pdbx_strand_id
1 'polypeptide(L)'
;MIDVRAAIAALGRGEVVVLPTDTVYGLAASPSRPEAVRALFTLKGRRATKAIPVLGDGIDALSSVAAFDERAERVARRHWPGPLTLVLRRRA
;
A
#
# COMPACT_ATOMS: atom_id res chain seq x y z
N MET A 1 8.87 20.99 1.69
CA MET A 1 8.04 20.43 2.79
C MET A 1 6.97 19.57 2.15
N ILE A 2 6.74 18.34 2.62
CA ILE A 2 5.71 17.45 2.05
C ILE A 2 4.35 17.92 2.58
N ASP A 3 3.43 18.32 1.69
CA ASP A 3 2.07 18.70 2.07
C ASP A 3 1.17 17.46 2.14
N VAL A 4 1.04 16.92 3.36
CA VAL A 4 0.22 15.74 3.63
C VAL A 4 -1.26 16.01 3.36
N ARG A 5 -1.76 17.23 3.58
CA ARG A 5 -3.19 17.55 3.36
C ARG A 5 -3.51 17.55 1.87
N ALA A 6 -2.63 18.12 1.06
CA ALA A 6 -2.76 18.08 -0.40
C ALA A 6 -2.76 16.64 -0.93
N ALA A 7 -1.87 15.78 -0.42
CA ALA A 7 -1.80 14.37 -0.80
C ALA A 7 -3.07 13.60 -0.42
N ILE A 8 -3.61 13.80 0.79
CA ILE A 8 -4.88 13.20 1.21
C ILE A 8 -6.02 13.65 0.30
N ALA A 9 -6.11 14.95 -0.03
CA ALA A 9 -7.15 15.47 -0.90
C ALA A 9 -7.04 14.88 -2.33
N ALA A 10 -5.84 14.78 -2.88
CA ALA A 10 -5.58 14.15 -4.18
C ALA A 10 -6.01 12.67 -4.20
N LEU A 11 -5.59 11.90 -3.19
CA LEU A 11 -6.02 10.50 -3.03
C LEU A 11 -7.55 10.38 -2.93
N GLY A 12 -8.20 11.30 -2.22
CA GLY A 12 -9.66 11.38 -2.11
C GLY A 12 -10.37 11.62 -3.44
N ARG A 13 -9.76 12.42 -4.33
CA ARG A 13 -10.22 12.66 -5.71
C ARG A 13 -9.91 11.52 -6.68
N GLY A 14 -9.19 10.48 -6.24
CA GLY A 14 -8.79 9.35 -7.10
C GLY A 14 -7.52 9.62 -7.93
N GLU A 15 -6.75 10.62 -7.56
CA GLU A 15 -5.47 10.92 -8.18
C GLU A 15 -4.37 9.98 -7.64
N VAL A 16 -3.32 9.76 -8.45
CA VAL A 16 -2.12 9.03 -8.04
C VAL A 16 -1.11 10.02 -7.49
N VAL A 17 -0.54 9.71 -6.32
CA VAL A 17 0.45 10.56 -5.65
C VAL A 17 1.80 9.86 -5.55
N VAL A 18 2.86 10.66 -5.51
CA VAL A 18 4.21 10.18 -5.17
C VAL A 18 4.39 10.31 -3.65
N LEU A 19 4.72 9.20 -3.00
CA LEU A 19 5.01 9.15 -1.56
C LEU A 19 6.47 8.79 -1.33
N PRO A 20 7.22 9.50 -0.48
CA PRO A 20 8.48 9.00 0.02
C PRO A 20 8.23 7.80 0.93
N THR A 21 9.11 6.81 0.85
CA THR A 21 9.18 5.70 1.82
C THR A 21 10.62 5.57 2.33
N ASP A 22 10.83 4.70 3.29
CA ASP A 22 12.13 4.33 3.83
C ASP A 22 13.05 3.61 2.82
N THR A 23 12.51 3.16 1.69
CA THR A 23 13.29 2.51 0.61
C THR A 23 13.45 3.41 -0.62
N VAL A 24 12.34 3.68 -1.31
CA VAL A 24 12.30 4.47 -2.55
C VAL A 24 10.99 5.27 -2.62
N TYR A 25 10.92 6.23 -3.53
CA TYR A 25 9.65 6.88 -3.84
C TYR A 25 8.66 5.88 -4.46
N GLY A 26 7.43 5.87 -3.95
CA GLY A 26 6.35 5.03 -4.42
C GLY A 26 5.23 5.83 -5.06
N LEU A 27 4.74 5.39 -6.22
CA LEU A 27 3.42 5.80 -6.70
C LEU A 27 2.33 5.06 -5.92
N ALA A 28 1.40 5.82 -5.35
CA ALA A 28 0.31 5.33 -4.51
C ALA A 28 -1.05 5.86 -4.99
N ALA A 29 -2.07 5.05 -4.79
CA ALA A 29 -3.46 5.35 -5.09
C ALA A 29 -4.33 4.81 -3.95
N SER A 30 -5.50 5.41 -3.74
CA SER A 30 -6.43 4.89 -2.73
C SER A 30 -6.97 3.51 -3.13
N PRO A 31 -6.86 2.48 -2.28
CA PRO A 31 -7.40 1.15 -2.58
C PRO A 31 -8.93 1.13 -2.62
N SER A 32 -9.62 2.12 -2.03
CA SER A 32 -11.08 2.25 -2.11
C SER A 32 -11.59 2.79 -3.44
N ARG A 33 -10.69 3.15 -4.37
CA ARG A 33 -11.00 3.79 -5.65
C ARG A 33 -10.47 2.95 -6.82
N PRO A 34 -11.26 2.03 -7.39
CA PRO A 34 -10.81 1.12 -8.43
C PRO A 34 -10.21 1.82 -9.67
N GLU A 35 -10.71 2.99 -10.02
CA GLU A 35 -10.20 3.82 -11.11
C GLU A 35 -8.79 4.35 -10.84
N ALA A 36 -8.51 4.76 -9.59
CA ALA A 36 -7.19 5.23 -9.18
C ALA A 36 -6.18 4.07 -9.18
N VAL A 37 -6.61 2.88 -8.76
CA VAL A 37 -5.80 1.66 -8.84
C VAL A 37 -5.48 1.31 -10.30
N ARG A 38 -6.46 1.36 -11.21
CA ARG A 38 -6.20 1.16 -12.65
C ARG A 38 -5.20 2.17 -13.20
N ALA A 39 -5.35 3.46 -12.88
CA ALA A 39 -4.42 4.50 -13.27
C ALA A 39 -3.00 4.22 -12.76
N LEU A 40 -2.87 3.77 -11.51
CA LEU A 40 -1.59 3.38 -10.91
C LEU A 40 -0.92 2.22 -11.67
N PHE A 41 -1.67 1.18 -12.06
CA PHE A 41 -1.14 0.07 -12.86
C PHE A 41 -0.66 0.54 -14.23
N THR A 42 -1.44 1.39 -14.90
CA THR A 42 -1.08 2.00 -16.20
C THR A 42 0.20 2.82 -16.10
N LEU A 43 0.29 3.71 -15.11
CA LEU A 43 1.48 4.55 -14.89
C LEU A 43 2.74 3.74 -14.58
N LYS A 44 2.60 2.63 -13.84
CA LYS A 44 3.72 1.72 -13.54
C LYS A 44 4.06 0.79 -14.70
N GLY A 45 3.33 0.83 -15.82
CA GLY A 45 3.49 -0.13 -16.93
C GLY A 45 3.34 -1.58 -16.48
N ARG A 46 2.51 -1.82 -15.45
CA ARG A 46 2.46 -3.10 -14.73
C ARG A 46 1.28 -3.92 -15.23
N ARG A 47 1.53 -5.19 -15.55
CA ARG A 47 0.46 -6.15 -15.86
C ARG A 47 -0.42 -6.39 -14.63
N ALA A 48 -1.72 -6.59 -14.83
CA ALA A 48 -2.67 -6.85 -13.74
C ALA A 48 -2.31 -8.09 -12.89
N THR A 49 -1.59 -9.06 -13.47
CA THR A 49 -1.12 -10.27 -12.76
C THR A 49 0.00 -9.99 -11.75
N LYS A 50 0.65 -8.82 -11.81
CA LYS A 50 1.77 -8.47 -10.91
C LYS A 50 1.26 -7.53 -9.82
N ALA A 51 0.85 -8.10 -8.69
CA ALA A 51 0.30 -7.36 -7.55
C ALA A 51 1.17 -6.18 -7.10
N ILE A 52 0.53 -5.14 -6.54
CA ILE A 52 1.16 -3.98 -5.91
C ILE A 52 0.99 -4.10 -4.39
N PRO A 53 2.02 -3.77 -3.57
CA PRO A 53 1.88 -3.79 -2.12
C PRO A 53 0.81 -2.82 -1.62
N VAL A 54 0.11 -3.21 -0.55
CA VAL A 54 -0.79 -2.32 0.19
C VAL A 54 -0.02 -1.78 1.39
N LEU A 55 -0.04 -0.46 1.57
CA LEU A 55 0.55 0.20 2.74
C LEU A 55 -0.55 0.43 3.78
N GLY A 56 -0.24 0.19 5.04
CA GLY A 56 -1.17 0.37 6.15
C GLY A 56 -0.41 0.59 7.46
N ASP A 57 -1.11 1.17 8.44
CA ASP A 57 -0.55 1.47 9.76
C ASP A 57 -0.58 0.22 10.66
N GLY A 58 0.31 -0.72 10.35
CA GLY A 58 0.49 -1.94 11.13
C GLY A 58 -0.50 -3.08 10.83
N ILE A 59 -0.42 -4.12 11.67
CA ILE A 59 -1.15 -5.39 11.48
C ILE A 59 -2.66 -5.15 11.55
N ASP A 60 -3.13 -4.33 12.48
CA ASP A 60 -4.57 -4.12 12.70
C ASP A 60 -5.25 -3.53 11.45
N ALA A 61 -4.66 -2.51 10.85
CA ALA A 61 -5.14 -1.91 9.59
C ALA A 61 -5.14 -2.92 8.43
N LEU A 62 -4.07 -3.72 8.31
CA LEU A 62 -3.88 -4.66 7.21
C LEU A 62 -4.61 -5.99 7.39
N SER A 63 -5.04 -6.30 8.62
CA SER A 63 -5.78 -7.52 8.92
C SER A 63 -7.09 -7.57 8.12
N SER A 64 -7.73 -6.43 7.83
CA SER A 64 -8.93 -6.39 6.99
C SER A 64 -8.73 -6.92 5.57
N VAL A 65 -7.50 -6.88 5.03
CA VAL A 65 -7.20 -7.23 3.62
C VAL A 65 -6.28 -8.45 3.46
N ALA A 66 -5.54 -8.84 4.50
CA ALA A 66 -4.58 -9.94 4.46
C ALA A 66 -4.74 -10.88 5.66
N ALA A 67 -4.57 -12.18 5.43
CA ALA A 67 -4.54 -13.17 6.49
C ALA A 67 -3.12 -13.26 7.08
N PHE A 68 -3.00 -12.97 8.38
CA PHE A 68 -1.78 -13.16 9.15
C PHE A 68 -1.89 -14.48 9.91
N ASP A 69 -0.87 -15.33 9.76
CA ASP A 69 -0.62 -16.44 10.68
C ASP A 69 0.35 -15.99 11.78
N GLU A 70 0.57 -16.84 12.79
CA GLU A 70 1.47 -16.50 13.90
C GLU A 70 2.88 -16.13 13.46
N ARG A 71 3.38 -16.73 12.37
CA ARG A 71 4.72 -16.43 11.85
C ARG A 71 4.74 -15.04 11.23
N ALA A 72 3.77 -14.71 10.40
CA ALA A 72 3.62 -13.40 9.78
C ALA A 72 3.47 -12.31 10.84
N GLU A 73 2.69 -12.55 11.90
CA GLU A 73 2.56 -11.62 13.01
C GLU A 73 3.89 -11.40 13.73
N ARG A 74 4.61 -12.47 14.10
CA ARG A 74 5.91 -12.34 14.78
C ARG A 74 6.92 -11.56 13.93
N VAL A 75 6.96 -11.81 12.63
CA VAL A 75 7.85 -11.11 11.71
C VAL A 75 7.43 -9.64 11.58
N ALA A 76 6.14 -9.37 11.38
CA ALA A 76 5.61 -8.00 11.30
C ALA A 76 5.92 -7.20 12.58
N ARG A 77 5.61 -7.73 13.77
CA ARG A 77 5.88 -7.05 15.06
C ARG A 77 7.35 -6.75 15.30
N ARG A 78 8.26 -7.55 14.74
CA ARG A 78 9.71 -7.37 14.91
C ARG A 78 10.31 -6.36 13.92
N HIS A 79 9.77 -6.29 12.70
CA HIS A 79 10.40 -5.57 11.59
C HIS A 79 9.59 -4.37 11.08
N TRP A 80 8.35 -4.20 11.51
CA TRP A 80 7.54 -3.02 11.21
C TRP A 80 7.47 -2.06 12.40
N PRO A 81 7.47 -0.74 12.15
CA PRO A 81 7.65 -0.08 10.84
C PRO A 81 9.07 -0.24 10.29
N GLY A 82 9.21 -0.47 8.98
CA GLY A 82 10.50 -0.69 8.33
C GLY A 82 10.40 -1.32 6.94
N PRO A 83 11.55 -1.62 6.30
CA PRO A 83 11.64 -1.90 4.86
C PRO A 83 11.29 -3.36 4.52
N LEU A 84 10.31 -3.93 5.21
CA LEU A 84 9.85 -5.30 5.02
C LEU A 84 8.50 -5.30 4.30
N THR A 85 8.38 -6.07 3.22
CA THR A 85 7.09 -6.40 2.60
C THR A 85 6.75 -7.86 2.86
N LEU A 86 5.55 -8.13 3.40
CA LEU A 86 5.04 -9.48 3.58
C LEU A 86 4.13 -9.86 2.42
N VAL A 87 4.37 -11.03 1.81
CA VAL A 87 3.48 -11.63 0.82
C VAL A 87 2.55 -12.60 1.54
N LEU A 88 1.28 -12.22 1.65
CA LEU A 88 0.26 -12.94 2.40
C LEU A 88 -0.93 -13.32 1.51
N ARG A 89 -1.74 -14.25 1.98
CA ARG A 89 -3.02 -14.57 1.32
C ARG A 89 -3.97 -13.39 1.54
N ARG A 90 -4.59 -12.92 0.45
CA ARG A 90 -5.66 -11.91 0.50
C ARG A 90 -6.87 -12.49 1.25
N ARG A 91 -7.52 -11.71 2.11
CA ARG A 91 -8.83 -12.08 2.68
C ARG A 91 -9.92 -11.94 1.62
N ALA A 92 -10.89 -12.87 1.63
CA ALA A 92 -11.98 -12.91 0.66
C ALA A 92 -12.78 -11.61 0.68
#